data_AF-A0A967VRF3-F1
#
_entry.id   AF-A0A967VRF3-F1
#
_cell.length_a   1.000
_cell.length_b   1.000
_cell.length_c   1.000
_cell.angle_alpha   90.00
_cell.angle_beta   90.00
_cell.angle_gamma   90.00
#
_symmetry.space_group_name_H-M   'P 1'
#
loop_
_entity.id
_entity.type
_entity.pdbx_description
1 polymer ?
#
loop_
_entity_poly.entity_id
_entity_poly.type
_entity_poly.pdbx_seq_one_letter_code
_entity_poly.pdbx_strand_id
1 'polypeptide(L)' 'IFGSFERFIAILIEHYAGAFPLWLAPEQVRVLPITDDQADDAAGLVARLEERGVRARLDDRSET' A
#
# COMPACT_ATOMS: atom_id res chain seq x y z
N ILE A 1 -28.34 4.99 9.65
CA ILE A 1 -27.94 3.83 8.81
C ILE A 1 -26.40 3.86 8.74
N PHE A 2 -25.71 3.32 9.74
CA PHE A 2 -24.23 3.32 9.89
C PHE A 2 -23.79 2.11 10.76
N GLY A 3 -24.32 0.91 10.50
CA GLY A 3 -24.25 -0.21 11.46
C GLY A 3 -23.72 -1.54 10.93
N SER A 4 -23.64 -1.72 9.61
CA SER A 4 -23.16 -2.98 9.02
C SER A 4 -21.76 -2.88 8.46
N PHE A 5 -21.42 -1.79 7.76
CA PHE A 5 -20.14 -1.69 7.06
C PHE A 5 -19.00 -1.39 8.03
N GLU A 6 -19.17 -0.43 8.94
CA GLU A 6 -18.21 -0.10 9.99
C GLU A 6 -17.94 -1.32 10.89
N ARG A 7 -19.02 -2.04 11.25
CA ARG A 7 -18.92 -3.28 12.02
C ARG A 7 -18.23 -4.39 11.23
N PHE A 8 -18.47 -4.48 9.92
CA PHE A 8 -17.81 -5.46 9.07
C PHE A 8 -16.31 -5.17 8.95
N ILE A 9 -15.91 -3.90 8.75
CA ILE A 9 -14.50 -3.50 8.75
C ILE A 9 -13.85 -3.79 10.11
N ALA A 10 -14.53 -3.52 11.23
CA ALA A 10 -14.03 -3.87 12.56
C ALA A 10 -13.76 -5.39 12.70
N ILE A 11 -14.71 -6.22 12.24
CA ILE A 11 -14.55 -7.68 12.22
C ILE A 11 -13.35 -8.09 11.35
N LEU A 12 -13.15 -7.46 10.18
CA LEU A 12 -12.01 -7.76 9.31
C LEU A 12 -10.68 -7.36 9.96
N ILE A 13 -10.61 -6.22 10.66
CA ILE A 13 -9.43 -5.79 11.42
C ILE A 13 -9.07 -6.85 12.46
N GLU A 14 -10.05 -7.30 13.25
CA GLU A 14 -9.85 -8.32 14.29
C GLU A 14 -9.47 -9.68 13.70
N HIS A 15 -10.16 -10.11 12.64
CA HIS A 15 -9.93 -11.41 11.99
C HIS A 15 -8.54 -11.53 11.39
N TYR A 16 -8.04 -10.47 10.74
CA TYR A 16 -6.72 -10.46 10.11
C TYR A 16 -5.63 -9.92 11.04
N ALA A 17 -5.95 -9.46 12.25
CA ALA A 17 -5.03 -8.77 13.15
C ALA A 17 -4.24 -7.64 12.44
N GLY A 18 -4.91 -6.91 11.52
CA GLY A 18 -4.30 -5.87 10.70
C GLY A 18 -3.50 -6.36 9.47
N ALA A 19 -3.17 -7.64 9.36
CA ALA A 19 -2.47 -8.23 8.21
C ALA A 19 -3.46 -8.62 7.09
N PHE A 20 -4.07 -7.62 6.47
CA PHE A 20 -5.10 -7.83 5.45
C PHE A 20 -4.57 -8.62 4.23
N PRO A 21 -5.44 -9.42 3.57
CA PRO A 21 -5.15 -9.95 2.25
C PRO A 21 -4.82 -8.84 1.25
N LEU A 22 -3.96 -9.14 0.27
CA LEU A 22 -3.47 -8.16 -0.71
C LEU A 22 -4.58 -7.32 -1.35
N TRP A 23 -5.70 -7.92 -1.72
CA TRP A 23 -6.80 -7.20 -2.39
C TRP A 23 -7.49 -6.17 -1.48
N LEU A 24 -7.47 -6.39 -0.16
CA LEU A 24 -8.12 -5.54 0.85
C LEU A 24 -7.15 -4.54 1.50
N ALA A 25 -5.85 -4.80 1.45
CA ALA A 25 -4.84 -3.95 2.09
C ALA A 25 -4.92 -2.50 1.61
N PRO A 26 -4.94 -1.50 2.51
CA PRO A 26 -5.06 -0.09 2.12
C PRO A 26 -3.86 0.38 1.28
N GLU A 27 -2.69 -0.17 1.58
CA GLU A 27 -1.46 -0.06 0.79
C GLU A 27 -1.02 -1.48 0.41
N GLN A 28 -0.83 -1.74 -0.88
CA GLN A 28 -0.51 -3.07 -1.37
C GLN A 28 0.99 -3.25 -1.60
N VAL A 29 1.67 -2.19 -2.07
CA VAL A 29 3.11 -2.18 -2.34
C VAL A 29 3.71 -0.86 -1.88
N ARG A 30 4.85 -0.94 -1.20
CA ARG A 30 5.75 0.21 -0.96
C ARG A 30 7.05 -0.03 -1.69
N VAL A 31 7.51 0.93 -2.45
CA VAL A 31 8.79 0.89 -3.17
C VAL A 31 9.76 1.80 -2.42
N LEU A 32 10.91 1.26 -2.03
CA LEU A 32 11.95 1.98 -1.28
C LEU A 32 13.27 1.92 -2.09
N PRO A 33 13.68 2.99 -2.77
CA PRO A 33 15.03 3.08 -3.32
C PRO A 33 16.06 3.09 -2.18
N ILE A 34 17.19 2.41 -2.37
CA ILE A 34 18.29 2.39 -1.39
C ILE A 34 19.18 3.63 -1.57
N THR A 35 19.30 4.12 -2.81
CA THR A 35 20.11 5.29 -3.16
C THR A 35 19.32 6.26 -4.04
N ASP A 36 19.74 7.53 -4.05
CA ASP A 36 19.11 8.58 -4.88
C ASP A 36 19.15 8.24 -6.38
N ASP A 37 20.20 7.54 -6.82
CA ASP A 37 20.34 7.08 -8.23
C ASP A 37 19.20 6.16 -8.68
N GLN A 38 18.49 5.52 -7.74
CA GLN A 38 17.37 4.61 -8.02
C GLN A 38 16.00 5.31 -7.98
N ALA A 39 15.95 6.60 -7.63
CA ALA A 39 14.70 7.32 -7.39
C ALA A 39 13.78 7.33 -8.63
N ASP A 40 14.35 7.62 -9.81
CA ASP A 40 13.59 7.66 -11.07
C ASP A 40 13.07 6.27 -11.47
N ASP A 41 13.89 5.22 -11.31
CA ASP A 41 13.48 3.84 -11.59
C ASP A 41 12.38 3.36 -10.63
N ALA A 42 12.49 3.74 -9.35
CA ALA A 42 11.50 3.44 -8.32
C ALA A 42 10.18 4.16 -8.59
N ALA A 43 10.21 5.44 -8.97
CA ALA A 43 9.04 6.19 -9.38
C ALA A 43 8.38 5.56 -10.64
N GLY A 44 9.19 5.17 -11.62
CA GLY A 44 8.71 4.45 -12.81
C GLY A 44 8.05 3.11 -12.48
N LEU A 45 8.57 2.37 -11.49
CA LEU A 45 7.92 1.14 -11.02
C LEU A 45 6.56 1.41 -10.38
N VAL A 46 6.45 2.43 -9.53
CA VAL A 46 5.17 2.82 -8.91
C VAL A 46 4.13 3.18 -9.96
N ALA A 47 4.49 4.01 -10.95
CA ALA A 47 3.59 4.38 -12.04
C ALA A 47 3.07 3.14 -12.80
N ARG A 48 3.95 2.20 -13.15
CA ARG A 48 3.55 0.95 -13.83
C ARG A 48 2.61 0.07 -12.98
N LEU A 49 2.76 0.09 -11.65
CA LEU A 49 1.89 -0.64 -10.74
C LEU A 49 0.50 0.01 -10.67
N GLU A 50 0.45 1.34 -10.54
CA GLU A 50 -0.80 2.10 -10.51
C GLU A 50 -1.59 1.99 -11.82
N GLU A 51 -0.91 2.04 -12.98
CA GLU A 51 -1.51 1.79 -14.30
C GLU A 51 -2.21 0.42 -14.40
N ARG A 52 -1.75 -0.56 -13.62
CA ARG A 52 -2.30 -1.92 -13.55
C ARG A 52 -3.33 -2.08 -12.42
N GLY A 53 -3.72 -0.99 -11.76
CA GLY A 53 -4.70 -0.99 -10.67
C GLY A 53 -4.15 -1.45 -9.31
N VAL A 54 -2.82 -1.51 -9.14
CA VAL A 54 -2.18 -1.82 -7.87
C VAL A 54 -1.95 -0.54 -7.08
N ARG A 55 -2.40 -0.49 -5.82
CA ARG A 55 -2.16 0.61 -4.88
C ARG A 55 -0.72 0.58 -4.39
N ALA A 56 0.18 1.24 -5.12
CA ALA A 56 1.59 1.36 -4.79
C ALA A 56 1.91 2.74 -4.21
N ARG A 57 2.96 2.84 -3.40
CA ARG A 57 3.53 4.13 -2.94
C ARG A 57 5.04 4.11 -3.04
N LEU A 58 5.63 5.24 -3.40
CA LEU A 58 7.07 5.49 -3.29
C LEU A 58 7.38 6.00 -1.87
N ASP A 59 8.44 5.50 -1.27
CA ASP A 59 9.05 6.07 -0.06
C ASP A 59 10.45 6.56 -0.44
N ASP A 60 10.55 7.82 -0.84
CA ASP A 60 11.78 8.49 -1.30
C ASP A 60 12.50 9.23 -0.15
N ARG A 61 12.12 8.94 1.10
CA ARG A 61 12.74 9.57 2.26
C ARG A 61 14.14 8.99 2.46
N SER A 62 15.15 9.86 2.44
CA SER A 62 16.50 9.53 2.90
C SER A 62 16.51 9.43 4.43
N GLU A 63 16.09 8.29 4.97
CA GLU A 63 16.34 7.96 6.38
C GLU A 63 17.82 7.56 6.50
N THR A 64 18.61 8.44 7.12
CA THR A 64 20.07 8.28 7.36
C THR A 64 20.35 7.34 8.52
#